data_AF-A0A368LHE5-F1
#
_entry.id   AF-A0A368LHE5-F1
#
_cell.length_a   1.000
_cell.length_b   1.000
_cell.length_c   1.000
_cell.angle_alpha   90.00
_cell.angle_beta   90.00
_cell.angle_gamma   90.00
#
_symmetry.space_group_name_H-M   'P 1'
#
loop_
_entity.id
_entity.type
_entity.pdbx_description
1 polymer ?
#
loop_
_entity_poly.entity_id
_entity_poly.type
_entity_poly.pdbx_seq_one_letter_code
_entity_poly.pdbx_strand_id
1 'polypeptide(L)'
;MPKFMVKHPWHGVKKGQIIDLEKVHPSLKANVVPMPEGDDEAEAKASAETQAIIDKANADAKSIIDEAEAKAKEIILEAEKKAGELTPATPKATAAKAPVKK
;
A
#
# COMPACT_ATOMS: atom_id res chain seq x y z
N MET A 1 -4.97 -8.84 -36.61
CA MET A 1 -3.69 -9.14 -37.29
C MET A 1 -2.63 -9.36 -36.23
N PRO A 2 -1.85 -10.44 -36.30
CA PRO A 2 -0.83 -10.74 -35.30
C PRO A 2 0.23 -9.64 -35.30
N LYS A 3 0.42 -8.99 -34.15
CA LYS A 3 1.41 -7.93 -33.94
C LYS A 3 2.76 -8.57 -33.62
N PHE A 4 3.82 -8.13 -34.30
CA PHE A 4 5.17 -8.63 -34.07
C PHE A 4 6.06 -7.51 -33.51
N MET A 5 6.91 -7.86 -32.54
CA MET A 5 7.90 -6.97 -31.96
C MET A 5 9.26 -7.18 -32.61
N VAL A 6 9.95 -6.08 -32.93
CA VAL A 6 11.29 -6.10 -33.53
C VAL A 6 12.34 -6.48 -32.48
N LYS A 7 12.99 -7.64 -32.66
CA LYS A 7 14.10 -8.13 -31.85
C LYS A 7 15.44 -7.53 -32.29
N HIS A 8 15.70 -7.50 -33.60
CA HIS A 8 16.91 -6.93 -34.20
C HIS A 8 16.53 -5.70 -35.03
N PRO A 9 17.02 -4.50 -34.71
CA PRO A 9 16.70 -3.30 -35.48
C PRO A 9 17.32 -3.32 -36.88
N TRP A 10 16.72 -2.59 -37.82
CA TRP A 10 17.25 -2.36 -39.17
C TRP A 10 16.95 -0.94 -39.63
N HIS A 11 17.30 -0.60 -40.88
CA HIS A 11 17.16 0.74 -41.41
C HIS A 11 15.74 1.30 -41.23
N GLY A 12 15.60 2.32 -40.38
CA GLY A 12 14.33 2.99 -40.08
C GLY A 12 13.42 2.31 -39.05
N VAL A 13 13.79 1.15 -38.50
CA VAL A 13 12.98 0.41 -37.52
C VAL A 13 13.75 0.19 -36.23
N LYS A 14 13.14 0.59 -35.11
CA LYS A 14 13.74 0.51 -33.77
C LYS A 14 13.46 -0.84 -33.11
N LYS A 15 14.37 -1.25 -32.21
CA LYS A 15 14.15 -2.40 -31.34
C LYS A 15 12.90 -2.17 -30.47
N GLY A 16 12.04 -3.17 -30.36
CA GLY A 16 10.77 -3.08 -29.62
C GLY A 16 9.61 -2.46 -30.41
N GLN A 17 9.84 -1.99 -31.64
CA GLN A 17 8.76 -1.47 -32.47
C GLN A 17 7.78 -2.58 -32.87
N ILE A 18 6.48 -2.27 -32.85
CA ILE A 18 5.40 -3.19 -33.22
C ILE A 18 5.10 -3.01 -34.71
N ILE A 19 5.16 -4.08 -35.49
CA ILE A 19 4.91 -4.07 -36.94
C ILE A 19 4.06 -5.27 -37.40
N ASP A 20 3.37 -5.10 -38.52
CA ASP A 20 2.58 -6.15 -39.17
C ASP A 20 3.49 -7.02 -40.04
N LEU A 21 3.46 -8.35 -39.86
CA LEU A 21 4.31 -9.29 -40.60
C LEU A 21 4.08 -9.26 -42.13
N GLU A 22 2.88 -8.88 -42.58
CA GLU A 22 2.52 -8.79 -44.01
C GLU A 22 3.28 -7.67 -44.74
N LYS A 23 3.63 -6.59 -44.03
CA LYS A 23 4.36 -5.44 -44.58
C LYS A 23 5.88 -5.62 -44.49
N VAL A 24 6.34 -6.73 -43.92
CA VAL A 24 7.75 -7.02 -43.67
C VAL A 24 8.30 -7.94 -44.76
N HIS A 25 9.40 -7.52 -45.38
CA HIS A 25 10.09 -8.33 -46.38
C HIS A 25 10.49 -9.70 -45.79
N PRO A 26 10.40 -10.83 -46.54
CA PRO A 26 10.72 -12.17 -46.02
C PRO A 26 12.06 -12.27 -45.29
N SER A 27 13.10 -11.58 -45.78
CA SER A 27 14.44 -11.55 -45.16
C SER A 27 14.46 -10.92 -43.76
N LEU A 28 13.49 -10.06 -43.43
CA LEU A 28 13.41 -9.36 -42.14
C LEU A 28 12.49 -10.08 -41.13
N LYS A 29 11.81 -11.16 -41.54
CA LYS A 29 10.96 -11.95 -40.64
C LYS A 29 11.73 -12.59 -39.49
N ALA A 30 13.01 -12.91 -39.69
CA ALA A 30 13.89 -13.43 -38.62
C ALA A 30 14.21 -12.38 -37.54
N ASN A 31 14.01 -11.09 -37.85
CA ASN A 31 14.31 -9.99 -36.93
C ASN A 31 13.12 -9.62 -36.04
N VAL A 32 11.97 -10.26 -36.22
CA VAL A 32 10.77 -10.01 -35.43
C VAL A 32 10.37 -11.26 -34.65
N VAL A 33 9.73 -11.05 -33.50
CA VAL A 33 9.12 -12.09 -32.69
C VAL A 33 7.63 -11.77 -32.55
N PRO A 34 6.73 -12.76 -32.54
CA PRO A 34 5.33 -12.50 -32.23
C PRO A 34 5.30 -11.83 -30.86
N MET A 35 4.55 -10.72 -30.73
CA MET A 35 4.24 -10.29 -29.37
C MET A 35 3.45 -11.43 -28.72
N PRO A 36 3.72 -11.76 -27.44
CA PRO A 36 2.68 -12.44 -26.70
C PRO A 36 1.44 -11.56 -26.85
N GLU A 37 0.41 -12.05 -27.53
CA GLU A 37 -0.91 -11.49 -27.32
C GLU A 37 -1.11 -11.66 -25.82
N GLY A 38 -0.98 -10.56 -25.08
CA GLY A 38 -1.50 -10.54 -23.72
C GLY A 38 -2.94 -10.92 -23.92
N ASP A 39 -3.31 -12.13 -23.50
CA ASP A 39 -4.71 -12.45 -23.30
C ASP A 39 -5.18 -11.33 -22.35
N ASP A 40 -5.85 -10.30 -22.90
CA ASP A 40 -6.38 -9.19 -22.11
C ASP A 40 -7.27 -9.77 -20.98
N GLU A 41 -7.86 -10.95 -21.22
CA GLU A 41 -8.57 -11.75 -20.24
C GLU A 41 -7.67 -12.38 -19.15
N ALA A 42 -6.46 -12.80 -19.48
CA ALA A 42 -5.49 -13.31 -18.51
C ALA A 42 -4.86 -12.19 -17.68
N GLU A 43 -4.56 -11.03 -18.29
CA GLU A 43 -4.13 -9.83 -17.54
C GLU A 43 -5.27 -9.25 -16.69
N ALA A 44 -6.51 -9.26 -17.18
CA ALA A 44 -7.69 -8.89 -16.39
C ALA A 44 -7.92 -9.83 -15.21
N LYS A 45 -7.75 -11.14 -15.39
CA LYS A 45 -7.85 -12.11 -14.29
C LYS A 45 -6.71 -11.93 -13.28
N ALA A 46 -5.47 -11.81 -13.74
CA ALA A 46 -4.33 -11.62 -12.85
C ALA A 46 -4.44 -10.31 -12.04
N SER A 47 -4.91 -9.23 -12.66
CA SER A 47 -5.13 -7.95 -11.97
C SER A 47 -6.32 -8.02 -10.99
N ALA A 48 -7.41 -8.70 -11.36
CA ALA A 48 -8.55 -8.91 -10.46
C ALA A 48 -8.17 -9.77 -9.23
N GLU A 49 -7.39 -10.83 -9.41
CA GLU A 49 -6.89 -11.67 -8.32
C GLU A 49 -5.96 -10.88 -7.40
N THR A 50 -5.06 -10.07 -7.97
CA THR A 50 -4.17 -9.20 -7.19
C THR A 50 -4.98 -8.16 -6.39
N GLN A 51 -6.00 -7.57 -6.99
CA GLN A 51 -6.87 -6.60 -6.32
C GLN A 51 -7.63 -7.25 -5.16
N ALA A 52 -8.18 -8.45 -5.36
CA ALA A 52 -8.86 -9.19 -4.30
C ALA A 52 -7.95 -9.50 -3.10
N ILE A 53 -6.67 -9.82 -3.34
CA ILE A 53 -5.69 -10.03 -2.27
C ILE A 53 -5.43 -8.72 -1.51
N ILE A 54 -5.27 -7.60 -2.22
CA ILE A 54 -5.06 -6.27 -1.62
C ILE A 54 -6.27 -5.86 -0.79
N ASP A 55 -7.49 -6.04 -1.30
CA ASP A 55 -8.72 -5.66 -0.62
C ASP A 55 -8.90 -6.47 0.68
N LYS A 56 -8.60 -7.77 0.63
CA LYS A 56 -8.62 -8.63 1.81
C LYS A 56 -7.59 -8.19 2.86
N ALA A 57 -6.35 -7.97 2.43
CA ALA A 57 -5.29 -7.51 3.33
C ALA A 57 -5.63 -6.16 3.99
N ASN A 58 -6.26 -5.25 3.25
CA ASN A 58 -6.73 -3.96 3.77
C ASN A 58 -7.90 -4.12 4.77
N ALA A 59 -8.82 -5.04 4.53
CA ALA A 59 -9.92 -5.32 5.45
C ALA A 59 -9.41 -5.91 6.77
N ASP A 60 -8.49 -6.87 6.70
CA ASP A 60 -7.86 -7.47 7.88
C ASP A 60 -7.09 -6.41 8.69
N ALA A 61 -6.30 -5.57 8.02
CA ALA A 61 -5.56 -4.48 8.67
C ALA A 61 -6.48 -3.47 9.37
N LYS A 62 -7.60 -3.08 8.74
CA LYS A 62 -8.58 -2.17 9.34
C LYS A 62 -9.21 -2.76 10.60
N SER A 63 -9.62 -4.03 10.57
CA SER A 63 -10.21 -4.68 11.74
C SER A 63 -9.25 -4.70 12.94
N ILE A 64 -7.95 -4.93 12.70
CA ILE A 64 -6.93 -4.92 13.76
C ILE A 64 -6.77 -3.51 14.34
N ILE A 65 -6.76 -2.49 13.49
CA ILE A 65 -6.64 -1.09 13.91
C ILE A 65 -7.87 -0.68 14.71
N ASP A 66 -9.08 -1.01 14.24
CA ASP A 66 -10.33 -0.66 14.92
C ASP A 66 -10.43 -1.32 16.30
N GLU A 67 -10.03 -2.58 16.43
CA GLU A 67 -9.94 -3.26 17.73
C GLU A 67 -8.91 -2.62 18.66
N ALA A 68 -7.74 -2.25 18.13
CA ALA A 68 -6.69 -1.61 18.92
C ALA A 68 -7.13 -0.22 19.41
N GLU A 69 -7.79 0.56 18.55
CA GLU A 69 -8.36 1.85 18.93
C GLU A 69 -9.47 1.72 19.98
N ALA A 70 -10.35 0.73 19.85
CA ALA A 70 -11.40 0.47 20.82
C ALA A 70 -10.80 0.17 22.20
N LYS A 71 -9.83 -0.75 22.26
CA LYS A 71 -9.12 -1.11 23.50
C LYS A 71 -8.36 0.09 24.08
N ALA A 72 -7.70 0.90 23.24
CA ALA A 72 -7.00 2.10 23.69
C ALA A 72 -7.96 3.12 24.31
N LYS A 73 -9.12 3.35 23.70
CA LYS A 73 -10.17 4.25 24.24
C LYS A 73 -10.70 3.75 25.58
N GLU A 74 -10.92 2.45 25.74
CA GLU A 74 -11.34 1.87 27.03
C GLU A 74 -10.29 2.08 28.13
N ILE A 75 -9.00 1.83 27.83
CA ILE A 75 -7.91 2.03 28.79
C ILE A 75 -7.82 3.50 29.21
N ILE A 76 -7.93 4.44 28.27
CA ILE A 76 -7.91 5.88 28.56
C ILE A 76 -9.09 6.26 29.45
N LEU A 77 -10.31 5.82 29.12
CA LEU A 77 -11.51 6.11 29.92
C LEU A 77 -11.41 5.54 31.33
N GLU A 78 -10.87 4.33 31.49
CA GLU A 78 -10.65 3.73 32.81
C GLU A 78 -9.58 4.51 33.61
N ALA A 79 -8.49 4.91 32.96
CA ALA A 79 -7.46 5.73 33.57
C ALA A 79 -7.97 7.11 34.00
N GLU A 80 -8.79 7.77 33.17
CA GLU A 80 -9.43 9.05 33.49
C GLU A 80 -10.38 8.94 34.68
N LYS A 81 -11.19 7.87 34.74
CA LYS A 81 -12.07 7.61 35.91
C LYS A 81 -11.26 7.44 37.19
N LYS A 82 -10.20 6.61 37.15
CA LYS A 82 -9.31 6.39 38.29
C LYS A 82 -8.55 7.66 38.70
N ALA A 83 -8.12 8.48 37.75
CA ALA A 83 -7.45 9.75 38.01
C ALA A 83 -8.40 10.80 38.63
N GLY A 84 -9.67 10.85 38.20
CA GLY A 84 -10.68 11.71 38.80
C GLY A 84 -11.05 11.33 40.23
N GLU A 85 -10.95 10.05 40.58
CA GLU A 85 -11.18 9.53 41.95
C GLU A 85 -9.99 9.85 42.89
N LEU A 86 -8.77 9.86 42.35
CA LEU A 86 -7.57 10.32 43.04
C LEU A 86 -7.46 11.85 43.01
N THR A 87 -8.37 12.53 43.71
CA THR A 87 -8.14 13.93 44.07
C THR A 87 -6.78 14.07 44.79
N PRO A 88 -6.00 15.15 44.58
CA PRO A 88 -4.67 15.27 45.18
C PRO A 88 -4.79 15.20 46.71
N ALA A 89 -4.26 14.12 47.29
CA ALA A 89 -4.22 13.86 48.73
C ALA A 89 -3.24 14.77 49.50
N THR A 90 -2.80 15.88 48.90
CA THR A 90 -2.08 16.94 49.60
C THR A 90 -3.03 18.11 49.78
N PRO A 91 -3.68 18.26 50.97
CA PRO A 91 -4.28 19.53 51.31
C PRO A 91 -3.19 20.59 51.20
N LYS A 92 -3.36 21.51 50.25
CA LYS A 92 -2.71 22.81 50.11
C LYS A 92 -1.59 22.99 51.13
N ALA A 93 -0.37 22.60 50.79
CA ALA A 93 0.81 22.84 51.59
C ALA A 93 1.05 24.36 51.63
N THR A 94 0.29 25.05 52.47
CA THR A 94 0.57 26.40 52.90
C THR A 94 1.85 26.32 53.72
N ALA A 95 2.98 26.57 53.06
CA ALA A 95 4.29 26.68 53.66
C ALA A 95 4.30 27.82 54.69
N ALA A 96 3.84 27.54 55.91
CA ALA A 96 4.02 28.42 57.04
C ALA A 96 5.49 28.34 57.49
N LYS A 97 6.31 29.23 56.94
CA LYS A 97 7.69 29.46 57.37
C LYS A 97 7.67 29.92 58.84
N ALA A 98 7.98 29.03 59.78
CA ALA A 98 8.15 29.40 61.18
C ALA A 98 9.42 30.27 61.34
N PRO A 99 9.35 31.42 62.04
CA PRO A 99 10.52 32.26 62.25
C PRO A 99 11.42 31.65 63.35
N VAL A 100 12.66 31.37 62.99
CA VAL A 100 13.72 31.00 63.94
C VAL A 100 13.98 32.20 64.85
N LYS A 101 13.63 32.11 66.14
CA LYS A 101 14.04 33.09 67.15
C LYS A 101 15.45 32.74 67.66
N LYS A 102 16.27 33.79 67.71
CA LYS A 102 17.67 33.83 68.15
C LYS A 102 17.86 33.43 69.60
#